data_AF-A0A924KX38-F1
#
_entry.id   AF-A0A924KX38-F1
#
_cell.length_a   1.000
_cell.length_b   1.000
_cell.length_c   1.000
_cell.angle_alpha   90.00
_cell.angle_beta   90.00
_cell.angle_gamma   90.00
#
_symmetry.space_group_name_H-M   'P 1'
#
loop_
_entity.id
_entity.type
_entity.pdbx_description
1 polymer ?
#
loop_
_entity_poly.entity_id
_entity_poly.type
_entity_poly.pdbx_seq_one_letter_code
_entity_poly.pdbx_strand_id
1 'polypeptide(L)' 'MEPDVQEFLIRIIQTISMAIVWLLVNMCVGIYFGYAFFDERPSLGNYLFFGWFLISLVWIIFYLRKKWSGWKEMGE' A
#
# COMPACT_ATOMS: atom_id res chain seq x y z
N MET A 1 17.73 23.67 2.89
CA MET A 1 16.33 23.64 2.43
C MET A 1 15.48 24.28 3.50
N GLU A 2 14.43 25.00 3.12
CA GLU A 2 13.41 25.42 4.10
C GLU A 2 12.82 24.18 4.79
N PRO A 3 12.62 24.23 6.11
CA PRO A 3 12.15 23.08 6.90
C PRO A 3 10.83 22.50 6.36
N ASP A 4 9.92 23.36 5.91
CA ASP A 4 8.62 22.96 5.37
C ASP A 4 8.75 22.16 4.06
N VAL A 5 9.68 22.56 3.19
CA VAL A 5 9.96 21.86 1.93
C VAL A 5 10.59 20.50 2.22
N GLN A 6 11.51 20.43 3.18
CA GLN A 6 12.14 19.18 3.58
C GLN A 6 11.11 18.20 4.15
N GLU A 7 10.21 18.65 5.02
CA GLU A 7 9.19 17.81 5.62
C GLU A 7 8.21 17.27 4.55
N PHE A 8 7.93 18.08 3.52
CA PHE A 8 7.03 17.72 2.43
C PHE A 8 7.64 16.61 1.59
N LEU A 9 8.91 16.75 1.22
CA LEU A 9 9.65 15.73 0.48
C LEU A 9 9.78 14.42 1.28
N ILE A 10 10.08 14.51 2.58
CA ILE A 10 10.13 13.32 3.45
C ILE A 10 8.78 12.60 3.46
N ARG A 11 7.67 13.34 3.54
CA ARG A 11 6.33 12.75 3.52
C ARG A 11 5.99 12.07 2.19
N ILE A 12 6.39 12.66 1.06
CA ILE A 12 6.26 12.03 -0.26
C ILE A 12 7.06 10.72 -0.29
N ILE A 13 8.33 10.76 0.12
CA ILE A 13 9.20 9.57 0.15
C ILE A 13 8.56 8.49 1.01
N GLN A 14 8.13 8.81 2.23
CA GLN A 14 7.48 7.85 3.11
C GLN A 14 6.18 7.29 2.52
N THR A 15 5.42 8.07 1.75
CA THR A 15 4.21 7.61 1.06
C THR A 15 4.55 6.59 -0.02
N ILE A 16 5.54 6.90 -0.86
CA ILE A 16 6.01 6.03 -1.93
C ILE A 16 6.63 4.76 -1.35
N SER A 17 7.51 4.88 -0.35
CA SER A 17 8.13 3.74 0.32
C SER A 17 7.09 2.79 0.92
N MET A 18 6.05 3.33 1.58
CA MET A 18 4.99 2.50 2.15
C MET A 18 4.20 1.75 1.05
N ALA A 19 3.88 2.42 -0.05
CA ALA A 19 3.18 1.79 -1.17
C ALA A 19 4.03 0.68 -1.82
N ILE A 20 5.33 0.92 -2.01
CA ILE A 20 6.26 -0.07 -2.56
C ILE A 20 6.39 -1.27 -1.63
N VAL A 21 6.59 -1.05 -0.32
CA VAL A 21 6.69 -2.15 0.66
C VAL A 21 5.40 -2.96 0.68
N TRP A 22 4.24 -2.32 0.69
CA TRP A 22 2.95 -3.01 0.62
C TRP A 22 2.83 -3.86 -0.65
N LEU A 23 3.22 -3.33 -1.80
CA LEU A 23 3.17 -4.07 -3.06
C LEU A 23 4.13 -5.26 -3.04
N LEU A 24 5.36 -5.09 -2.55
CA LEU A 24 6.36 -6.16 -2.43
C LEU A 24 5.88 -7.28 -1.52
N VAL A 25 5.29 -6.96 -0.37
CA VAL A 25 4.72 -7.96 0.55
C VAL A 25 3.63 -8.76 -0.14
N ASN A 26 2.69 -8.09 -0.81
CA ASN A 26 1.61 -8.77 -1.52
C ASN A 26 2.13 -9.62 -2.68
N MET A 27 3.12 -9.14 -3.43
CA MET A 27 3.75 -9.93 -4.50
C MET A 27 4.50 -11.14 -3.94
N CYS A 28 5.28 -10.99 -2.87
CA CYS A 28 5.96 -12.10 -2.23
C CYS A 28 4.97 -13.16 -1.76
N VAL A 29 3.90 -12.76 -1.06
CA VAL A 29 2.86 -13.69 -0.62
C VAL A 29 2.16 -14.35 -1.81
N GLY A 30 1.75 -13.57 -2.81
CA GLY A 30 1.04 -14.08 -3.98
C GLY A 30 1.87 -15.07 -4.79
N ILE A 31 3.17 -14.79 -4.99
CA ILE A 31 4.07 -15.65 -5.75
C ILE A 31 4.51 -16.87 -4.92
N TYR A 32 4.90 -16.68 -3.66
CA TYR A 32 5.41 -17.76 -2.80
C TYR A 32 4.37 -18.87 -2.57
N PHE A 33 3.11 -18.48 -2.34
CA PHE A 33 2.02 -19.45 -2.17
C PHE A 33 1.37 -19.88 -3.50
N GLY A 34 1.84 -19.35 -4.64
CA GLY A 34 1.27 -19.64 -5.96
C GLY A 34 -0.10 -19.01 -6.22
N TYR A 35 -0.69 -18.26 -5.28
CA TYR A 35 -2.02 -17.64 -5.42
C TYR A 35 -2.10 -16.55 -6.49
N ALA A 36 -0.95 -15.99 -6.89
CA ALA A 36 -0.85 -15.04 -8.00
C ALA A 36 -1.02 -15.71 -9.38
N PHE A 37 -0.87 -17.02 -9.46
CA PHE A 37 -1.03 -17.78 -10.70
C PHE A 37 -2.38 -18.50 -10.69
N PHE A 38 -3.06 -18.45 -11.83
CA PHE A 38 -4.26 -19.24 -12.06
C PHE A 38 -3.85 -20.48 -12.85
N ASP A 39 -3.87 -21.65 -12.20
CA ASP A 39 -3.91 -22.93 -12.91
C ASP A 39 -5.28 -23.12 -13.60
N GLU A 40 -5.52 -24.26 -14.26
CA GLU A 40 -6.75 -24.57 -15.04
C GLU A 40 -8.08 -24.18 -14.36
N ARG A 41 -8.12 -24.11 -13.02
CA ARG A 41 -9.24 -23.54 -12.25
C ARG A 41 -8.75 -22.68 -11.09
N PRO A 42 -9.37 -21.51 -10.84
CA PRO A 42 -9.05 -20.69 -9.68
C PRO A 42 -9.34 -21.45 -8.38
N SER A 43 -8.31 -21.60 -7.56
CA SER A 43 -8.43 -22.25 -6.25
C SER A 43 -9.04 -21.29 -5.21
N LEU A 44 -9.55 -21.85 -4.10
CA LEU A 44 -10.08 -21.07 -2.98
C LEU A 44 -9.03 -20.11 -2.38
N GLY A 45 -7.74 -20.47 -2.47
CA GLY A 45 -6.62 -19.61 -2.05
C GLY A 45 -6.46 -18.37 -2.92
N ASN A 46 -6.72 -18.46 -4.23
CA ASN A 46 -6.65 -17.33 -5.14
C ASN A 46 -7.75 -16.31 -4.80
N TYR A 47 -8.99 -16.77 -4.61
CA TYR A 47 -10.10 -15.90 -4.21
C TYR A 47 -9.83 -15.19 -2.89
N LEU A 48 -9.30 -15.90 -1.89
CA LEU A 48 -8.95 -15.30 -0.61
C LEU A 48 -7.81 -14.28 -0.77
N PHE A 49 -6.79 -14.58 -1.55
CA PHE A 49 -5.67 -13.67 -1.83
C PHE A 49 -6.14 -12.38 -2.52
N PHE A 50 -6.94 -12.47 -3.58
CA PHE A 50 -7.46 -11.28 -4.27
C PHE A 50 -8.45 -10.48 -3.39
N GLY A 51 -9.26 -11.17 -2.57
CA GLY A 51 -10.10 -10.51 -1.57
C GLY A 51 -9.27 -9.74 -0.55
N TRP A 52 -8.24 -10.37 0.01
CA TRP A 52 -7.28 -9.73 0.91
C TRP A 52 -6.55 -8.56 0.25
N PHE A 53 -6.10 -8.73 -1.00
CA PHE A 53 -5.40 -7.71 -1.75
C PHE A 53 -6.26 -6.44 -1.90
N LEU A 54 -7.52 -6.59 -2.29
CA LEU A 54 -8.47 -5.47 -2.41
C LEU A 54 -8.75 -4.78 -1.07
N ILE A 55 -8.98 -5.56 -0.01
CA ILE A 55 -9.18 -5.00 1.34
C ILE A 55 -7.94 -4.22 1.78
N SER A 56 -6.76 -4.80 1.58
CA SER A 56 -5.49 -4.17 1.93
C SER A 56 -5.21 -2.90 1.11
N LEU A 57 -5.65 -2.86 -0.15
CA LEU A 57 -5.56 -1.68 -1.02
C LEU A 57 -6.43 -0.54 -0.48
N VAL A 58 -7.67 -0.83 -0.09
CA VAL A 58 -8.56 0.17 0.53
C VAL A 58 -7.94 0.69 1.83
N TRP A 59 -7.37 -0.20 2.64
CA TRP A 59 -6.69 0.17 3.88
C TRP A 59 -5.47 1.07 3.66
N ILE A 60 -4.58 0.76 2.71
CA ILE A 60 -3.42 1.60 2.47
C ILE A 60 -3.83 2.96 1.91
N ILE A 61 -4.85 3.04 1.05
CA ILE A 61 -5.39 4.32 0.57
C ILE A 61 -5.94 5.14 1.74
N PHE A 62 -6.70 4.52 2.63
CA PHE A 62 -7.23 5.21 3.81
C PHE A 62 -6.12 5.70 4.74
N TYR A 63 -5.11 4.85 5.01
CA TYR A 63 -3.94 5.20 5.80
C TYR A 63 -3.18 6.38 5.22
N LEU A 64 -2.93 6.38 3.90
CA LEU A 64 -2.28 7.49 3.21
C LEU A 64 -3.15 8.75 3.27
N ARG A 65 -4.45 8.67 2.98
CA ARG A 65 -5.36 9.84 3.08
C ARG A 65 -5.35 10.45 4.48
N LYS A 66 -5.38 9.62 5.53
CA LYS A 66 -5.29 10.08 6.93
C LYS A 66 -3.95 10.76 7.21
N LYS A 67 -2.84 10.16 6.75
CA LYS A 67 -1.51 10.74 6.89
C LYS A 67 -1.45 12.13 6.27
N TRP A 68 -1.94 12.29 5.04
CA TRP A 68 -1.99 13.57 4.33
C TRP A 68 -2.98 14.58 4.94
N SER A 69 -4.09 14.13 5.52
CA SER A 69 -5.04 15.00 6.23
C SER A 69 -4.40 15.69 7.44
N GLY A 70 -3.62 14.99 8.25
CA GLY A 70 -2.99 15.57 9.44
C GLY A 70 -1.89 16.61 9.17
N TRP A 71 -1.50 16.85 7.91
CA TRP A 71 -0.61 17.98 7.56
C TRP A 71 -1.35 19.26 7.27
N LYS A 72 -2.59 19.17 6.77
CA LYS A 72 -3.39 20.38 6.57
C LYS A 72 -3.53 21.18 7.89
N GLU A 73 -3.48 20.50 9.03
CA GLU A 73 -3.53 21.09 10.36
C GLU A 73 -2.22 21.77 10.82
N MET A 74 -1.07 21.55 10.15
CA MET A 74 0.20 22.22 10.47
C MET A 74 0.55 23.37 9.51
N GLY A 75 -0.24 23.55 8.45
CA GLY A 75 -0.06 24.60 7.44
C GLY A 75 -1.14 25.70 7.48
N GLU A 76 -2.04 25.65 8.47
CA GLU A 76 -2.93 26.76 8.89
C GLU A 76 -2.37 27.39 10.18
#